data_AF-A0A538IJN7-F1
#
_entry.id   AF-A0A538IJN7-F1
#
_cell.length_a   1.000
_cell.length_b   1.000
_cell.length_c   1.000
_cell.angle_alpha   90.00
_cell.angle_beta   90.00
_cell.angle_gamma   90.00
#
_symmetry.space_group_name_H-M   'P 1'
#
loop_
_entity.id
_entity.type
_entity.pdbx_description
1 polymer ?
#
loop_
_entity_poly.entity_id
_entity_poly.type
_entity_poly.pdbx_seq_one_letter_code
_entity_poly.pdbx_strand_id
1 'polypeptide(L)'
;MLNAPELIELRRANPISLADARRLADELDLHSRVLGLPAEPLTSGPGCGARRRALVTVLAAAALVAAIVAATPAWALVRQVLPFWNQPTAPQSVQVQFSSLNLGAPPGMNPRAVSGETREVGEFSFGGSTRTLWVAPAKNGGFCSLWLPGGGGGCSTSGRPLSTGALLRLGVPEWINGDAITPTVSDVVIRFSDGSAVHPRIVWVSAPIDTGFFAYDVPAGEQTAQRHVTAVDAYDRQGALVKHQTFR
;
A
#
# COMPACT_ATOMS: atom_id res chain seq x y z
N MET A 1 1.73 -25.67 3.83
CA MET A 1 1.27 -26.62 2.79
C MET A 1 -0.13 -26.17 2.40
N LEU A 2 -0.29 -25.56 1.22
CA LEU A 2 -1.59 -25.13 0.72
C LEU A 2 -2.35 -26.37 0.23
N ASN A 3 -3.60 -26.52 0.64
CA ASN A 3 -4.43 -27.67 0.27
C ASN A 3 -4.83 -27.56 -1.21
N ALA A 4 -4.87 -28.71 -1.90
CA ALA A 4 -5.17 -28.84 -3.33
C ALA A 4 -6.46 -28.14 -3.86
N PRO A 5 -7.53 -27.87 -3.07
CA PRO A 5 -8.72 -27.20 -3.59
C PRO A 5 -8.48 -25.74 -4.04
N GLU A 6 -7.59 -25.00 -3.36
CA GLU A 6 -7.37 -23.57 -3.64
C GLU A 6 -6.67 -23.33 -4.99
N LEU A 7 -5.81 -24.26 -5.41
CA LEU A 7 -5.12 -24.20 -6.70
C LEU A 7 -6.07 -24.39 -7.90
N ILE A 8 -7.19 -25.09 -7.72
CA ILE A 8 -8.19 -25.29 -8.77
C ILE A 8 -9.05 -24.04 -8.95
N GLU A 9 -9.41 -23.34 -7.86
CA GLU A 9 -10.15 -22.07 -7.95
C GLU A 9 -9.31 -20.95 -8.56
N LEU A 10 -8.03 -20.84 -8.21
CA LEU A 10 -7.10 -19.88 -8.82
C LEU A 10 -6.93 -20.08 -10.33
N ARG A 11 -6.95 -21.33 -10.81
CA ARG A 11 -6.88 -21.64 -12.25
C ARG A 11 -8.17 -21.30 -12.99
N ARG A 12 -9.32 -21.36 -12.29
CA ARG A 12 -10.64 -21.08 -12.87
C ARG A 12 -10.91 -19.57 -12.99
N ALA A 13 -10.30 -18.76 -12.11
CA ALA A 13 -10.46 -17.31 -12.09
C ALA A 13 -9.66 -16.54 -13.16
N ASN A 14 -8.68 -17.18 -13.81
CA ASN A 14 -7.81 -16.47 -14.78
C ASN A 14 -7.37 -17.36 -15.96
N PRO A 15 -8.28 -17.73 -16.88
CA PRO A 15 -7.93 -18.51 -18.05
C PRO A 15 -7.28 -17.60 -19.10
N ILE A 16 -5.97 -17.33 -18.95
CA ILE A 16 -5.19 -16.81 -20.06
C ILE A 16 -5.12 -17.92 -21.11
N SER A 17 -5.62 -17.65 -22.31
CA SER A 17 -5.54 -18.64 -23.38
C SER A 17 -4.07 -18.84 -23.76
N LEU A 18 -3.71 -20.06 -24.17
CA LEU A 18 -2.36 -20.35 -24.68
C LEU A 18 -1.98 -19.46 -25.88
N ALA A 19 -2.97 -18.94 -26.61
CA ALA A 19 -2.77 -18.00 -27.69
C ALA A 19 -2.38 -16.61 -27.17
N ASP A 20 -3.02 -16.12 -26.11
CA ASP A 20 -2.70 -14.83 -25.49
C ASP A 20 -1.34 -14.84 -24.79
N ALA A 21 -0.99 -15.97 -24.16
CA ALA A 21 0.34 -16.18 -23.58
C ALA A 21 1.45 -16.14 -24.64
N ARG A 22 1.21 -16.71 -25.83
CA ARG A 22 2.16 -16.64 -26.96
C ARG A 22 2.24 -15.24 -27.54
N ARG A 23 1.10 -14.55 -27.69
CA ARG A 23 1.04 -13.17 -28.18
C ARG A 23 1.81 -12.20 -27.28
N LEU A 24 1.68 -12.33 -25.96
CA LEU A 24 2.44 -11.54 -24.98
C LEU A 24 3.95 -11.85 -25.03
N ALA A 25 4.33 -13.11 -25.27
CA ALA A 25 5.72 -13.49 -25.43
C ALA A 25 6.35 -12.93 -26.72
N ASP A 26 5.58 -12.86 -27.81
CA ASP A 26 6.02 -12.26 -29.08
C ASP A 26 6.04 -10.72 -29.02
N GLU A 27 5.13 -10.10 -28.27
CA GLU A 27 5.05 -8.64 -28.09
C GLU A 27 6.19 -8.10 -27.20
N LEU A 28 6.70 -8.94 -26.29
CA LEU A 28 7.90 -8.68 -25.50
C LEU A 28 9.19 -8.93 -26.32
N ASP A 29 9.24 -8.47 -27.57
CA ASP A 29 10.39 -8.52 -28.51
C ASP A 29 11.65 -7.81 -27.95
N LEU A 30 12.20 -8.39 -26.89
CA LEU A 30 13.34 -7.93 -26.10
C LEU A 30 14.67 -8.45 -26.67
N HIS A 31 14.66 -8.99 -27.89
CA HIS A 31 15.81 -9.71 -28.43
C HIS A 31 16.68 -8.95 -29.43
N SER A 32 16.36 -7.71 -29.82
CA SER A 32 17.13 -7.07 -30.90
C SER A 32 17.99 -5.85 -30.51
N ARG A 33 17.93 -5.32 -29.28
CA ARG A 33 18.58 -4.01 -28.97
C ARG A 33 19.73 -3.97 -27.96
N VAL A 34 20.16 -5.07 -27.35
CA VAL A 34 21.17 -5.01 -26.26
C VAL A 34 22.61 -5.30 -26.69
N LEU A 35 22.88 -5.76 -27.92
CA LEU A 35 24.25 -6.09 -28.35
C LEU A 35 24.82 -5.05 -29.32
N GLY A 36 24.95 -3.81 -28.84
CA GLY A 36 25.77 -2.77 -29.45
C GLY A 36 27.09 -2.59 -28.71
N LEU A 37 27.84 -3.67 -28.45
CA LEU A 37 29.20 -3.57 -27.88
C LEU A 37 30.25 -3.61 -29.00
N PRO A 38 31.21 -2.67 -29.00
CA PRO A 38 32.29 -2.64 -29.98
C PRO A 38 33.16 -3.90 -29.84
N ALA A 39 33.44 -4.52 -30.98
CA ALA A 39 34.26 -5.72 -31.08
C ALA A 39 35.74 -5.37 -30.84
N GLU A 40 36.28 -5.80 -29.70
CA GLU A 40 37.73 -5.92 -29.55
C GLU A 40 38.24 -7.21 -30.22
N PRO A 41 39.34 -7.16 -30.97
CA PRO A 41 39.92 -8.32 -31.63
C PRO A 41 40.73 -9.13 -30.61
N LEU A 42 40.11 -10.18 -30.05
CA LEU A 42 40.83 -11.18 -29.28
C LEU A 42 41.39 -12.28 -30.19
N THR A 43 42.71 -12.34 -30.20
CA THR A 43 43.57 -13.35 -30.81
C THR A 43 43.16 -14.76 -30.37
N SER A 44 42.95 -15.60 -31.38
CA SER A 44 42.46 -16.97 -31.31
C SER A 44 43.55 -17.96 -30.93
N GLY A 45 43.36 -18.66 -29.81
CA GLY A 45 44.01 -19.93 -29.50
C GLY A 45 43.08 -21.10 -29.81
N PRO A 46 43.53 -22.17 -30.51
CA PRO A 46 42.68 -23.31 -30.83
C PRO A 46 42.52 -24.21 -29.60
N GLY A 47 41.49 -23.92 -28.81
CA GLY A 47 41.14 -24.69 -27.62
C GLY A 47 39.75 -25.30 -27.74
N CYS A 48 39.68 -26.63 -27.79
CA CYS A 48 38.48 -27.48 -27.73
C CYS A 48 37.70 -27.38 -26.39
N GLY A 49 37.46 -26.15 -25.88
CA GLY A 49 36.80 -25.87 -24.60
C GLY A 49 35.71 -24.79 -24.65
N ALA A 50 35.48 -24.15 -25.79
CA ALA A 50 34.56 -23.02 -25.93
C ALA A 50 33.08 -23.38 -25.65
N ARG A 51 32.65 -24.60 -26.04
CA ARG A 51 31.25 -25.04 -25.88
C ARG A 51 30.83 -25.18 -24.41
N ARG A 52 31.74 -25.57 -23.52
CA ARG A 52 31.43 -25.77 -22.10
C ARG A 52 31.31 -24.46 -21.34
N ARG A 53 32.10 -23.44 -21.73
CA ARG A 53 32.06 -22.10 -21.11
C ARG A 53 30.79 -21.33 -21.48
N ALA A 54 30.35 -21.41 -22.73
CA ALA A 54 29.11 -20.77 -23.18
C ALA A 54 27.85 -21.33 -22.48
N LEU A 55 27.83 -22.64 -22.18
CA LEU A 55 26.70 -23.26 -21.49
C LEU A 55 26.58 -22.80 -20.02
N VAL A 56 27.73 -22.63 -19.35
CA VAL A 56 27.79 -22.17 -17.95
C VAL A 56 27.32 -20.71 -17.83
N THR A 57 27.71 -19.84 -18.77
CA THR A 57 27.27 -18.44 -18.75
C THR A 57 25.78 -18.29 -19.01
N VAL A 58 25.20 -19.10 -19.90
CA VAL A 58 23.75 -19.12 -20.15
C VAL A 58 22.98 -19.61 -18.93
N LEU A 59 23.44 -20.68 -18.26
CA LEU A 59 22.80 -21.19 -17.05
C LEU A 59 22.89 -20.19 -15.88
N ALA A 60 24.02 -19.50 -15.71
CA ALA A 60 24.17 -18.48 -14.68
C ALA A 60 23.25 -17.26 -14.92
N ALA A 61 23.15 -16.80 -16.17
CA ALA A 61 22.24 -15.72 -16.54
C ALA A 61 20.77 -16.14 -16.35
N ALA A 62 20.40 -17.36 -16.75
CA ALA A 62 19.05 -17.90 -16.53
C ALA A 62 18.71 -18.05 -15.05
N ALA A 63 19.65 -18.51 -14.22
CA ALA A 63 19.48 -18.61 -12.77
C ALA A 63 19.33 -17.23 -12.12
N LEU A 64 20.08 -16.22 -12.59
CA LEU A 64 19.97 -14.85 -12.11
C LEU A 64 18.61 -14.23 -12.47
N VAL A 65 18.14 -14.42 -13.70
CA VAL A 65 16.81 -13.97 -14.12
C VAL A 65 15.72 -14.69 -13.35
N ALA A 66 15.82 -16.01 -13.16
CA ALA A 66 14.88 -16.77 -12.36
C ALA A 66 14.87 -16.31 -10.89
N ALA A 67 16.03 -15.98 -10.31
CA ALA A 67 16.13 -15.42 -8.97
C ALA A 67 15.50 -14.03 -8.86
N ILE A 68 15.67 -13.15 -9.86
CA ILE A 68 15.04 -11.84 -9.91
C ILE A 68 13.51 -11.96 -10.02
N VAL A 69 13.01 -12.82 -10.90
CA VAL A 69 11.56 -13.05 -11.08
C VAL A 69 10.94 -13.72 -9.86
N ALA A 70 11.65 -14.64 -9.20
CA ALA A 70 11.18 -15.26 -7.95
C ALA A 70 11.23 -14.28 -6.76
N ALA A 71 12.11 -13.28 -6.80
CA ALA A 71 12.27 -12.29 -5.75
C ALA A 71 11.38 -11.04 -5.92
N THR A 72 10.70 -10.86 -7.06
CA THR A 72 9.67 -9.83 -7.19
C THR A 72 8.37 -10.33 -6.55
N PRO A 73 7.99 -9.88 -5.34
CA PRO A 73 6.68 -10.20 -4.81
C PRO A 73 5.63 -9.71 -5.79
N ALA A 74 4.80 -10.62 -6.30
CA ALA A 74 3.62 -10.32 -7.11
C ALA A 74 2.51 -9.68 -6.25
N TRP A 75 2.87 -8.68 -5.44
CA TRP A 75 1.95 -7.83 -4.68
C TRP A 75 1.38 -6.72 -5.58
N ALA A 76 1.65 -6.82 -6.88
CA ALA A 76 0.98 -6.07 -7.91
C ALA A 76 -0.49 -6.54 -8.03
N LEU A 77 -1.39 -5.65 -7.61
CA LEU A 77 -2.54 -5.22 -8.43
C LEU A 77 -3.94 -5.80 -8.18
N VAL A 78 -4.31 -6.13 -6.94
CA VAL A 78 -5.73 -5.96 -6.57
C VAL A 78 -5.82 -5.07 -5.35
N ARG A 79 -5.93 -3.75 -5.59
CA ARG A 79 -6.47 -2.84 -4.58
C ARG A 79 -7.88 -3.35 -4.28
N GLN A 80 -8.08 -3.95 -3.11
CA GLN A 80 -9.42 -4.23 -2.62
C GLN A 80 -10.05 -2.87 -2.32
N VAL A 81 -10.92 -2.43 -3.23
CA VAL A 81 -11.72 -1.22 -3.06
C VAL A 81 -13.05 -1.65 -2.45
N LEU A 82 -13.26 -1.27 -1.20
CA LEU A 82 -14.50 -1.50 -0.49
C LEU A 82 -15.59 -0.58 -1.04
N PRO A 83 -16.72 -1.14 -1.53
CA PRO A 83 -17.86 -0.33 -1.95
C PRO A 83 -18.49 0.32 -0.71
N PHE A 84 -18.38 1.64 -0.60
CA PHE A 84 -18.82 2.42 0.57
C PHE A 84 -20.28 2.18 0.92
N TRP A 85 -21.16 2.24 -0.08
CA TRP A 85 -22.61 2.12 0.13
C TRP A 85 -23.06 0.71 0.53
N ASN A 86 -22.21 -0.30 0.32
CA ASN A 86 -22.51 -1.67 0.69
C ASN A 86 -21.99 -2.03 2.09
N GLN A 87 -21.30 -1.08 2.76
CA GLN A 87 -20.82 -1.29 4.11
C GLN A 87 -21.96 -1.16 5.14
N PRO A 88 -21.83 -1.81 6.32
CA PRO A 88 -22.78 -1.67 7.41
C PRO A 88 -22.97 -0.20 7.82
N THR A 89 -24.23 0.17 8.08
CA THR A 89 -24.55 1.49 8.66
C THR A 89 -24.10 1.55 10.10
N ALA A 90 -23.50 2.67 10.50
CA ALA A 90 -23.04 2.84 11.87
C ALA A 90 -24.19 2.86 12.88
N PRO A 91 -23.99 2.32 14.09
CA PRO A 91 -24.98 2.43 15.16
C PRO A 91 -25.20 3.89 15.53
N GLN A 92 -26.38 4.21 16.06
CA GLN A 92 -26.78 5.59 16.38
C GLN A 92 -25.77 6.29 17.31
N SER A 93 -25.16 5.57 18.26
CA SER A 93 -24.13 6.09 19.16
C SER A 93 -22.90 6.63 18.41
N VAL A 94 -22.51 6.02 17.29
CA VAL A 94 -21.41 6.47 16.45
C VAL A 94 -21.84 7.64 15.57
N GLN A 95 -23.06 7.60 15.02
CA GLN A 95 -23.61 8.72 14.24
C GLN A 95 -23.67 10.02 15.07
N VAL A 96 -24.04 9.91 16.35
CA VAL A 96 -24.01 11.05 17.29
C VAL A 96 -22.59 11.61 17.46
N GLN A 97 -21.56 10.77 17.51
CA GLN A 97 -20.17 11.23 17.56
C GLN A 97 -19.79 12.02 16.30
N PHE A 98 -20.16 11.55 15.11
CA PHE A 98 -19.96 12.33 13.87
C PHE A 98 -20.73 13.65 13.88
N SER A 99 -21.97 13.66 14.41
CA SER A 99 -22.73 14.90 14.57
C SER A 99 -22.05 15.87 15.53
N SER A 100 -21.39 15.37 16.58
CA SER A 100 -20.66 16.21 17.53
C SER A 100 -19.46 16.92 16.91
N LEU A 101 -18.82 16.33 15.88
CA LEU A 101 -17.75 17.00 15.13
C LEU A 101 -18.25 18.27 14.42
N ASN A 102 -19.49 18.26 13.93
CA ASN A 102 -20.10 19.44 13.33
C ASN A 102 -20.39 20.53 14.36
N LEU A 103 -20.83 20.14 15.56
CA LEU A 103 -21.22 21.06 16.64
C LEU A 103 -20.02 21.65 17.38
N GLY A 104 -18.96 20.85 17.57
CA GLY A 104 -17.75 21.25 18.27
C GLY A 104 -16.74 22.02 17.42
N ALA A 105 -16.98 22.15 16.11
CA ALA A 105 -16.07 22.84 15.22
C ALA A 105 -16.11 24.37 15.44
N PRO A 106 -14.93 25.04 15.50
CA PRO A 106 -14.86 26.50 15.52
C PRO A 106 -15.57 27.14 14.31
N PRO A 107 -15.96 28.43 14.40
CA PRO A 107 -16.51 29.16 13.26
C PRO A 107 -15.62 29.04 12.01
N GLY A 108 -16.21 28.62 10.90
CA GLY A 108 -15.50 28.41 9.63
C GLY A 108 -14.79 27.05 9.46
N MET A 109 -14.75 26.20 10.50
CA MET A 109 -14.11 24.88 10.46
C MET A 109 -15.10 23.71 10.54
N ASN A 110 -16.40 23.97 10.38
CA ASN A 110 -17.42 22.92 10.42
C ASN A 110 -17.22 21.93 9.26
N PRO A 111 -16.95 20.64 9.54
CA PRO A 111 -16.67 19.66 8.50
C PRO A 111 -17.92 19.20 7.75
N ARG A 112 -19.13 19.57 8.21
CA ARG A 112 -20.42 19.21 7.61
C ARG A 112 -20.55 17.70 7.33
N ALA A 113 -20.06 16.89 8.26
CA ALA A 113 -20.17 15.43 8.22
C ALA A 113 -21.64 15.02 8.14
N VAL A 114 -21.98 14.11 7.24
CA VAL A 114 -23.32 13.54 7.08
C VAL A 114 -23.42 12.32 7.99
N SER A 115 -23.70 12.55 9.28
CA SER A 115 -23.70 11.49 10.31
C SER A 115 -24.60 10.30 9.98
N GLY A 116 -25.78 10.52 9.37
CA GLY A 116 -26.68 9.44 8.95
C GLY A 116 -26.13 8.52 7.85
N GLU A 117 -25.09 8.97 7.14
CA GLU A 117 -24.40 8.21 6.09
C GLU A 117 -23.12 7.55 6.61
N THR A 118 -22.88 7.53 7.93
CA THR A 118 -21.70 6.88 8.49
C THR A 118 -21.73 5.37 8.22
N ARG A 119 -20.57 4.82 7.82
CA ARG A 119 -20.37 3.41 7.50
C ARG A 119 -19.18 2.81 8.24
N GLU A 120 -19.27 1.52 8.51
CA GLU A 120 -18.15 0.72 9.00
C GLU A 120 -17.20 0.39 7.84
N VAL A 121 -15.92 0.72 7.94
CA VAL A 121 -14.95 0.35 6.90
C VAL A 121 -14.24 -0.96 7.23
N GLY A 122 -14.06 -1.24 8.52
CA GLY A 122 -13.51 -2.50 8.99
C GLY A 122 -12.77 -2.36 10.31
N GLU A 123 -12.24 -3.49 10.78
CA GLU A 123 -11.48 -3.60 12.02
C GLU A 123 -9.98 -3.62 11.75
N PHE A 124 -9.24 -2.93 12.62
CA PHE A 124 -7.79 -2.78 12.56
C PHE A 124 -7.21 -2.98 13.95
N SER A 125 -6.11 -3.72 14.05
CA SER A 125 -5.39 -3.90 15.31
C SER A 125 -4.19 -2.96 15.34
N PHE A 126 -4.17 -2.05 16.31
CA PHE A 126 -3.04 -1.17 16.60
C PHE A 126 -3.09 -0.75 18.07
N GLY A 127 -2.05 -0.16 18.65
CA GLY A 127 -2.05 0.31 20.04
C GLY A 127 -2.60 -0.72 21.04
N GLY A 128 -2.26 -2.00 20.84
CA GLY A 128 -2.68 -3.12 21.70
C GLY A 128 -4.18 -3.48 21.70
N SER A 129 -5.01 -2.93 20.81
CA SER A 129 -6.43 -3.25 20.74
C SER A 129 -6.99 -3.27 19.30
N THR A 130 -8.07 -4.02 19.11
CA THR A 130 -8.85 -3.95 17.87
C THR A 130 -9.74 -2.72 17.92
N ARG A 131 -9.69 -1.92 16.84
CA ARG A 131 -10.50 -0.72 16.65
C ARG A 131 -11.23 -0.80 15.33
N THR A 132 -12.48 -0.37 15.34
CA THR A 132 -13.31 -0.22 14.15
C THR A 132 -13.10 1.17 13.56
N LEU A 133 -12.85 1.21 12.25
CA LEU A 133 -12.85 2.44 11.46
C LEU A 133 -14.26 2.75 11.01
N TRP A 134 -14.74 3.93 11.41
CA TRP A 134 -15.99 4.51 10.94
C TRP A 134 -15.69 5.70 10.04
N VAL A 135 -16.43 5.83 8.95
CA VAL A 135 -16.25 6.94 7.99
C VAL A 135 -17.60 7.52 7.58
N ALA A 136 -17.67 8.84 7.50
CA ALA A 136 -18.83 9.57 7.02
C ALA A 136 -18.42 10.58 5.94
N PRO A 137 -19.17 10.71 4.83
CA PRO A 137 -18.92 11.76 3.85
C PRO A 137 -19.24 13.14 4.44
N ALA A 138 -18.68 14.17 3.82
CA ALA A 138 -18.92 15.56 4.19
C ALA A 138 -19.64 16.33 3.06
N LYS A 139 -20.61 17.18 3.40
CA LYS A 139 -21.41 17.92 2.39
C LYS A 139 -20.59 18.92 1.56
N ASN A 140 -19.49 19.41 2.11
CA ASN A 140 -18.54 20.30 1.43
C ASN A 140 -17.42 19.53 0.70
N GLY A 141 -17.56 18.21 0.55
CA GLY A 141 -16.53 17.33 -0.01
C GLY A 141 -15.57 16.79 1.05
N GLY A 142 -14.86 15.72 0.70
CA GLY A 142 -14.02 14.98 1.65
C GLY A 142 -14.83 14.08 2.58
N PHE A 143 -14.28 13.80 3.75
CA PHE A 143 -14.85 12.85 4.71
C PHE A 143 -14.40 13.15 6.13
N CYS A 144 -15.08 12.55 7.09
CA CYS A 144 -14.61 12.40 8.46
C CYS A 144 -14.40 10.92 8.79
N SER A 145 -13.46 10.64 9.68
CA SER A 145 -13.18 9.29 10.17
C SER A 145 -13.04 9.27 11.69
N LEU A 146 -13.46 8.17 12.31
CA LEU A 146 -13.30 7.89 13.74
C LEU A 146 -12.79 6.45 13.90
N TRP A 147 -11.79 6.28 14.76
CA TRP A 147 -11.23 4.99 15.16
C TRP A 147 -11.70 4.65 16.57
N LEU A 148 -12.62 3.71 16.70
CA LEU A 148 -13.26 3.40 17.98
C LEU A 148 -12.95 1.98 18.44
N PRO A 149 -12.64 1.75 19.74
CA PRO A 149 -12.49 2.77 20.79
C PRO A 149 -11.11 3.46 20.79
N GLY A 150 -11.08 4.77 21.04
CA GLY A 150 -9.86 5.49 21.49
C GLY A 150 -8.69 5.58 20.50
N GLY A 151 -8.93 5.42 19.19
CA GLY A 151 -7.89 5.60 18.16
C GLY A 151 -7.83 7.01 17.56
N GLY A 152 -8.66 7.92 18.08
CA GLY A 152 -8.79 9.29 17.56
C GLY A 152 -9.66 9.35 16.30
N GLY A 153 -9.55 10.46 15.59
CA GLY A 153 -10.31 10.71 14.37
C GLY A 153 -10.11 12.14 13.89
N GLY A 154 -10.70 12.44 12.74
CA GLY A 154 -10.55 13.75 12.12
C GLY A 154 -11.35 13.86 10.84
N CYS A 155 -11.31 15.05 10.24
CA CYS A 155 -11.92 15.32 8.95
C CYS A 155 -10.86 15.77 7.98
N SER A 156 -10.92 15.21 6.77
CA SER A 156 -9.99 15.48 5.68
C SER A 156 -10.76 16.03 4.50
N THR A 157 -10.16 16.97 3.79
CA THR A 157 -10.63 17.44 2.49
C THR A 157 -9.80 16.77 1.40
N SER A 158 -10.37 16.60 0.21
CA SER A 158 -9.74 15.89 -0.92
C SER A 158 -8.42 16.48 -1.45
N GLY A 159 -7.89 17.55 -0.83
CA GLY A 159 -6.70 18.26 -1.30
C GLY A 159 -5.36 17.81 -0.72
N ARG A 160 -5.32 17.00 0.34
CA ARG A 160 -4.06 16.57 0.98
C ARG A 160 -3.76 15.13 0.60
N PRO A 161 -2.69 14.83 -0.15
CA PRO A 161 -2.44 13.45 -0.61
C PRO A 161 -2.31 12.42 0.52
N LEU A 162 -1.76 12.85 1.66
CA LEU A 162 -1.55 12.04 2.85
C LEU A 162 -1.82 12.89 4.11
N SER A 163 -2.54 12.33 5.07
CA SER A 163 -2.62 12.81 6.44
C SER A 163 -2.29 11.66 7.38
N THR A 164 -1.42 11.90 8.36
CA THR A 164 -1.08 10.88 9.37
C THR A 164 -1.26 11.41 10.78
N GLY A 165 -1.75 10.54 11.65
CA GLY A 165 -1.78 10.69 13.10
C GLY A 165 -0.84 9.67 13.73
N ALA A 166 -0.24 10.04 14.84
CA ALA A 166 0.55 9.11 15.65
C ALA A 166 0.27 9.37 17.13
N LEU A 167 0.18 8.29 17.91
CA LEU A 167 0.31 8.40 19.35
C LEU A 167 1.79 8.30 19.70
N LEU A 168 2.27 9.30 20.43
CA LEU A 168 3.65 9.31 20.90
C LEU A 168 3.71 8.79 22.33
N ARG A 169 4.61 7.85 22.57
CA ARG A 169 4.97 7.36 23.90
C ARG A 169 6.43 7.68 24.14
N LEU A 170 6.72 8.51 25.15
CA LEU A 170 8.09 8.98 25.43
C LEU A 170 8.76 9.65 24.22
N GLY A 171 7.99 10.33 23.37
CA GLY A 171 8.49 11.03 22.17
C GLY A 171 8.67 10.15 20.93
N VAL A 172 8.44 8.83 21.00
CA VAL A 172 8.50 7.94 19.84
C VAL A 172 7.09 7.47 19.44
N PRO A 173 6.78 7.31 18.14
CA PRO A 173 5.50 6.75 17.71
C PRO A 173 5.27 5.32 18.23
N GLU A 174 4.20 5.11 18.99
CA GLU A 174 3.74 3.79 19.45
C GLU A 174 2.85 3.13 18.40
N TRP A 175 2.00 3.92 17.74
CA TRP A 175 1.23 3.50 16.57
C TRP A 175 0.97 4.69 15.66
N ILE A 176 0.71 4.38 14.40
CA ILE A 176 0.48 5.34 13.32
C ILE A 176 -0.81 4.98 12.61
N ASN A 177 -1.64 5.97 12.30
CA ASN A 177 -2.78 5.81 11.42
C ASN A 177 -2.85 6.98 10.44
N GLY A 178 -3.70 6.85 9.43
CA GLY A 178 -3.87 7.93 8.49
C GLY A 178 -4.78 7.60 7.32
N ASP A 179 -4.86 8.58 6.43
CA ASP A 179 -5.60 8.55 5.18
C ASP A 179 -4.71 8.97 4.01
N ALA A 180 -4.95 8.32 2.86
CA ALA A 180 -4.23 8.49 1.60
C ALA A 180 -5.25 8.70 0.47
N ILE A 181 -5.25 9.88 -0.14
CA ILE A 181 -6.29 10.28 -1.11
C ILE A 181 -6.02 9.69 -2.49
N THR A 182 -7.03 9.07 -3.12
CA THR A 182 -6.95 8.62 -4.52
C THR A 182 -7.27 9.75 -5.50
N PRO A 183 -6.85 9.61 -6.78
CA PRO A 183 -5.94 8.59 -7.32
C PRO A 183 -4.45 8.89 -7.04
N THR A 184 -4.16 9.98 -6.33
CA THR A 184 -2.82 10.53 -6.15
C THR A 184 -1.87 9.57 -5.44
N VAL A 185 -2.35 8.86 -4.41
CA VAL A 185 -1.53 7.89 -3.66
C VAL A 185 -1.88 6.45 -4.08
N SER A 186 -0.85 5.63 -4.22
CA SER A 186 -0.95 4.18 -4.41
C SER A 186 -0.33 3.35 -3.33
N ASP A 187 0.67 3.88 -2.66
CA ASP A 187 1.42 3.15 -1.65
C ASP A 187 1.82 4.10 -0.52
N VAL A 188 1.93 3.54 0.69
CA VAL A 188 2.35 4.23 1.89
C VAL A 188 3.51 3.44 2.46
N VAL A 189 4.57 4.12 2.89
CA VAL A 189 5.76 3.50 3.45
C VAL A 189 6.07 4.16 4.77
N ILE A 190 6.16 3.36 5.83
CA ILE A 190 6.61 3.80 7.16
C ILE A 190 8.10 3.49 7.25
N ARG A 191 8.93 4.50 7.53
CA ARG A 191 10.39 4.39 7.60
C ARG A 191 10.89 4.44 9.03
N PHE A 192 11.91 3.66 9.32
CA PHE A 192 12.56 3.59 10.63
C PHE A 192 13.95 4.24 10.61
N SER A 193 14.48 4.56 11.79
CA SER A 193 15.79 5.20 11.98
C SER A 193 16.97 4.33 11.55
N ASP A 194 16.79 3.01 11.48
CA ASP A 194 17.79 2.05 10.99
C ASP A 194 17.80 1.90 9.45
N GLY A 195 16.96 2.65 8.74
CA GLY A 195 16.80 2.59 7.30
C GLY A 195 15.83 1.50 6.82
N SER A 196 15.31 0.66 7.72
CA SER A 196 14.25 -0.30 7.37
C SER A 196 12.93 0.40 7.10
N ALA A 197 12.03 -0.30 6.41
CA ALA A 197 10.73 0.24 6.02
C ALA A 197 9.65 -0.85 6.00
N VAL A 198 8.41 -0.44 6.19
CA VAL A 198 7.23 -1.32 6.11
C VAL A 198 6.12 -0.66 5.30
N HIS A 199 5.38 -1.48 4.56
CA HIS A 199 4.20 -1.07 3.81
C HIS A 199 2.96 -1.49 4.62
N PRO A 200 2.28 -0.57 5.32
CA PRO A 200 1.06 -0.91 6.03
C PRO A 200 -0.04 -1.35 5.06
N ARG A 201 -0.97 -2.17 5.54
CA ARG A 201 -2.18 -2.50 4.79
C ARG A 201 -3.02 -1.25 4.60
N ILE A 202 -3.32 -0.92 3.35
CA ILE A 202 -4.24 0.17 2.99
C ILE A 202 -5.59 -0.44 2.60
N VAL A 203 -6.65 0.02 3.25
CA VAL A 203 -8.04 -0.31 2.90
C VAL A 203 -8.61 0.84 2.08
N TRP A 204 -8.81 0.62 0.79
CA TRP A 204 -9.36 1.62 -0.12
C TRP A 204 -10.88 1.61 -0.05
N VAL A 205 -11.50 2.78 0.09
CA VAL A 205 -12.96 2.94 0.11
C VAL A 205 -13.38 3.71 -1.13
N SER A 206 -14.40 3.20 -1.83
CA SER A 206 -14.91 3.83 -3.05
C SER A 206 -15.51 5.23 -2.79
N ALA A 207 -15.92 5.89 -3.87
CA ALA A 207 -16.78 7.07 -3.79
C ALA A 207 -17.99 6.84 -2.83
N PRO A 208 -18.44 7.88 -2.10
CA PRO A 208 -17.97 9.27 -2.15
C PRO A 208 -16.70 9.56 -1.33
N ILE A 209 -16.15 8.56 -0.64
CA ILE A 209 -14.98 8.75 0.23
C ILE A 209 -13.69 8.82 -0.61
N ASP A 210 -13.55 7.90 -1.58
CA ASP A 210 -12.43 7.83 -2.53
C ASP A 210 -11.07 8.02 -1.85
N THR A 211 -10.82 7.21 -0.82
CA THR A 211 -9.65 7.35 0.06
C THR A 211 -9.22 6.00 0.62
N GLY A 212 -7.92 5.83 0.79
CA GLY A 212 -7.31 4.69 1.48
C GLY A 212 -7.06 5.01 2.95
N PHE A 213 -7.36 4.07 3.83
CA PHE A 213 -7.06 4.18 5.26
C PHE A 213 -6.02 3.14 5.66
N PHE A 214 -5.11 3.53 6.53
CA PHE A 214 -4.11 2.62 7.06
C PHE A 214 -3.92 2.84 8.55
N ALA A 215 -3.52 1.77 9.22
CA ALA A 215 -3.08 1.78 10.60
C ALA A 215 -1.92 0.79 10.75
N TYR A 216 -0.98 1.11 11.63
CA TYR A 216 0.19 0.32 11.91
C TYR A 216 0.55 0.41 13.39
N ASP A 217 0.61 -0.74 14.05
CA ASP A 217 1.16 -0.85 15.39
C ASP A 217 2.69 -0.92 15.27
N VAL A 218 3.41 0.01 15.90
CA VAL A 218 4.87 -0.05 15.90
C VAL A 218 5.27 -1.14 16.90
N PRO A 219 5.97 -2.22 16.51
CA PRO A 219 6.35 -3.25 17.47
C PRO A 219 7.21 -2.67 18.60
N ALA A 220 7.08 -3.16 19.84
CA ALA A 220 7.79 -2.58 20.99
C ALA A 220 9.33 -2.51 20.82
N GLY A 221 9.94 -3.47 20.11
CA GLY A 221 11.37 -3.43 19.77
C GLY A 221 11.78 -2.33 18.78
N GLU A 222 10.80 -1.74 18.10
CA GLU A 222 10.89 -0.62 17.16
C GLU A 222 10.44 0.71 17.81
N GLN A 223 10.27 0.75 19.13
CA GLN A 223 9.91 1.95 19.90
C GLN A 223 11.05 2.39 20.83
N THR A 224 12.27 2.43 20.30
CA THR A 224 13.48 2.75 21.06
C THR A 224 14.18 3.97 20.48
N ALA A 225 15.07 4.60 21.26
CA ALA A 225 15.86 5.73 20.76
C ALA A 225 16.72 5.35 19.53
N GLN A 226 17.17 4.10 19.47
CA GLN A 226 17.99 3.56 18.39
C GLN A 226 17.16 3.14 17.16
N ARG A 227 15.94 2.66 17.41
CA ARG A 227 15.04 2.10 16.40
C ARG A 227 13.63 2.61 16.63
N HIS A 228 13.22 3.61 15.86
CA HIS A 228 11.91 4.26 15.91
C HIS A 228 11.47 4.71 14.52
N VAL A 229 10.17 4.96 14.35
CA VAL A 229 9.65 5.55 13.11
C VAL A 229 10.14 6.98 12.96
N THR A 230 10.72 7.29 11.80
CA THR A 230 11.23 8.61 11.45
C THR A 230 10.33 9.33 10.44
N ALA A 231 9.65 8.60 9.56
CA ALA A 231 8.81 9.19 8.53
C ALA A 231 7.69 8.27 8.03
N VAL A 232 6.68 8.89 7.42
CA VAL A 232 5.71 8.25 6.53
C VAL A 232 5.79 8.91 5.16
N ASP A 233 5.96 8.08 4.14
CA ASP A 233 6.00 8.47 2.74
C ASP A 233 4.75 7.97 2.02
N ALA A 234 4.27 8.76 1.06
CA ALA A 234 3.24 8.34 0.12
C ALA A 234 3.80 8.40 -1.30
N TYR A 235 3.53 7.36 -2.08
CA TYR A 235 3.98 7.21 -3.45
C TYR A 235 2.80 7.11 -4.41
N ASP A 236 2.97 7.60 -5.64
CA ASP A 236 2.03 7.38 -6.74
C ASP A 236 2.27 6.04 -7.44
N ARG A 237 1.45 5.73 -8.45
CA ARG A 237 1.49 4.45 -9.18
C ARG A 237 2.78 4.25 -9.96
N GLN A 238 3.53 5.32 -10.24
CA GLN A 238 4.81 5.29 -10.92
C GLN A 238 5.98 5.13 -9.92
N GLY A 239 5.68 5.07 -8.62
CA GLY A 239 6.68 5.01 -7.55
C GLY A 239 7.30 6.37 -7.24
N ALA A 240 6.74 7.48 -7.73
CA ALA A 240 7.23 8.81 -7.38
C ALA A 240 6.71 9.23 -6.01
N LEU A 241 7.58 9.86 -5.22
CA LEU A 241 7.24 10.38 -3.90
C LEU A 241 6.29 11.57 -4.03
N VAL A 242 5.08 11.44 -3.49
CA VAL A 242 4.05 12.49 -3.50
C VAL A 242 4.08 13.30 -2.22
N LYS A 243 4.30 12.63 -1.08
CA LYS A 243 4.33 13.28 0.23
C LYS A 243 5.32 12.57 1.15
N HIS A 244 6.07 13.38 1.89
CA HIS A 244 6.94 12.96 2.98
C HIS A 244 6.50 13.68 4.26
N GLN A 245 6.31 12.93 5.34
CA GLN A 245 5.99 13.45 6.67
C GLN A 245 6.96 12.86 7.69
N THR A 246 7.66 13.72 8.43
CA THR A 246 8.58 13.29 9.49
C THR A 246 7.95 13.37 10.86
N PHE A 247 8.42 12.52 11.77
CA PHE A 247 8.18 12.65 13.21
C PHE A 247 9.44 13.22 13.84
N ARG A 248 9.27 14.21 14.72
CA ARG A 248 10.36 14.85 15.47
C ARG A 248 10.09 14.72 16.96
#